data_AF-A0A1E7F6N3-F1
#
_entry.id   AF-A0A1E7F6N3-F1
#
_cell.length_a   1.000
_cell.length_b   1.000
_cell.length_c   1.000
_cell.angle_alpha   90.00
_cell.angle_beta   90.00
_cell.angle_gamma   90.00
#
_symmetry.space_group_name_H-M   'P 1'
#
loop_
_entity.id
_entity.type
_entity.pdbx_description
1 polymer ?
#
loop_
_entity_poly.entity_id
_entity_poly.type
_entity_poly.pdbx_seq_one_letter_code
_entity_poly.pdbx_strand_id
1 'polypeptide(L)'
;MSFLPIAATVTEFFEQHVITPFPLLLPYGLKCVISHIVLYITFKYLLPSASVTTTSRQSSSSSKDDDDYNYPWKLSPAFTANRIVAFCVMSHWSYLGLNHVWSYDYNNEEGAAKTFIPAGFDIAQIAMGTLLVWDIPSSLIGGSGPTDIMMHIHHIGMVLVTACVLGVIGTSDYSISNTNIVGTHVAPIFLGAIEFSSIPLQIVDLCHPKKSPHWYKYVDNNNMSTTSMSFQKLCSSVNEISRILFAVLFLITRGFYFPYVVVTIAIPDFNAEGSLPSMVLLYMSILFSLLQMYWATLVVGQVKRAFFPSGGESKKNNRKSKDE
;
A
#
# COMPACT_ATOMS: atom_id res chain seq x y z
N MET A 1 1.89 12.83 34.92
CA MET A 1 1.38 13.47 33.69
C MET A 1 0.32 12.55 33.11
N SER A 2 -0.95 12.93 33.25
CA SER A 2 -2.10 12.12 32.84
C SER A 2 -2.32 12.29 31.33
N PHE A 3 -2.24 11.21 30.57
CA PHE A 3 -2.58 11.15 29.13
C PHE A 3 -4.11 11.17 28.87
N LEU A 4 -4.91 11.24 29.93
CA LEU A 4 -6.38 11.23 29.89
C LEU A 4 -7.05 12.42 29.18
N PRO A 5 -6.52 13.67 29.17
CA PRO A 5 -7.19 14.77 28.49
C PRO A 5 -7.25 14.57 26.97
N ILE A 6 -6.20 13.99 26.38
CA ILE A 6 -6.10 13.78 24.93
C ILE A 6 -7.10 12.71 24.47
N ALA A 7 -7.28 11.63 25.24
CA ALA A 7 -8.21 10.56 24.90
C ALA A 7 -9.68 11.03 24.90
N ALA A 8 -10.05 11.94 25.82
CA ALA A 8 -11.39 12.51 25.87
C ALA A 8 -11.65 13.45 24.68
N THR A 9 -10.70 14.35 24.35
CA THR A 9 -10.83 15.26 23.21
C THR A 9 -10.85 14.52 21.87
N VAL A 10 -10.06 13.45 21.75
CA VAL A 10 -10.07 12.59 20.56
C VAL A 10 -11.41 11.87 20.44
N THR A 11 -11.93 11.29 21.53
CA THR A 11 -13.23 10.60 21.52
C THR A 11 -14.39 11.55 21.15
N GLU A 12 -14.45 12.75 21.74
CA GLU A 12 -15.47 13.76 21.38
C GLU A 12 -15.34 14.20 19.92
N PHE A 13 -14.11 14.39 19.41
CA PHE A 13 -13.88 14.69 18.01
C PHE A 13 -14.38 13.56 17.09
N PHE A 14 -14.09 12.30 17.43
CA PHE A 14 -14.56 11.14 16.67
C PHE A 14 -16.08 10.99 16.70
N GLU A 15 -16.71 11.15 17.87
CA GLU A 15 -18.16 11.02 18.00
C GLU A 15 -18.93 12.14 17.29
N GLN A 16 -18.44 13.39 17.37
CA GLN A 16 -19.12 14.53 16.75
C GLN A 16 -18.83 14.68 15.25
N HIS A 17 -17.64 14.28 14.76
CA HIS A 17 -17.19 14.61 13.40
C HIS A 17 -16.93 13.41 12.50
N VAL A 18 -16.84 12.17 13.05
CA VAL A 18 -16.47 10.98 12.27
C VAL A 18 -17.61 9.96 12.17
N ILE A 19 -18.38 9.74 13.24
CA ILE A 19 -19.39 8.67 13.27
C ILE A 19 -20.65 9.02 12.44
N THR A 20 -21.06 10.29 12.38
CA THR A 20 -22.34 10.70 11.77
C THR A 20 -22.30 11.03 10.27
N PRO A 21 -21.24 11.65 9.69
CA PRO A 21 -21.19 11.89 8.24
C PRO A 21 -20.42 10.82 7.43
N PHE A 22 -19.58 10.00 8.07
CA PHE A 22 -18.69 9.06 7.36
C PHE A 22 -18.84 7.61 7.85
N PRO A 23 -19.97 6.95 7.55
CA PRO A 23 -20.30 5.63 8.08
C PRO A 23 -19.31 4.53 7.71
N LEU A 24 -18.48 4.72 6.68
CA LEU A 24 -17.50 3.72 6.24
C LEU A 24 -16.09 3.94 6.82
N LEU A 25 -15.74 5.16 7.19
CA LEU A 25 -14.36 5.53 7.56
C LEU A 25 -13.88 4.74 8.78
N LEU A 26 -14.54 4.91 9.93
CA LEU A 26 -14.11 4.27 11.16
C LEU A 26 -14.30 2.74 11.12
N PRO A 27 -15.45 2.19 10.68
CA PRO A 27 -15.63 0.74 10.65
C PRO A 27 -14.64 0.03 9.73
N TYR A 28 -14.29 0.61 8.59
CA TYR A 28 -13.33 -0.03 7.68
C TYR A 28 -11.90 0.02 8.23
N GLY A 29 -11.49 1.16 8.79
CA GLY A 29 -10.21 1.29 9.47
C GLY A 29 -10.05 0.31 10.64
N LEU A 30 -11.07 0.19 11.49
CA LEU A 30 -11.09 -0.77 12.60
C LEU A 30 -11.05 -2.23 12.13
N LYS A 31 -11.76 -2.57 11.04
CA LYS A 31 -11.66 -3.92 10.43
C LYS A 31 -10.22 -4.23 10.03
N CYS A 32 -9.48 -3.27 9.48
CA CYS A 32 -8.06 -3.46 9.13
C CYS A 32 -7.19 -3.67 10.37
N VAL A 33 -7.38 -2.88 11.43
CA VAL A 33 -6.66 -3.05 12.71
C VAL A 33 -6.95 -4.41 13.34
N ILE A 34 -8.22 -4.80 13.46
CA ILE A 34 -8.62 -6.10 14.03
C ILE A 34 -8.02 -7.24 13.21
N SER A 35 -8.12 -7.17 11.88
CA SER A 35 -7.54 -8.19 10.99
C SER A 35 -6.02 -8.29 11.16
N HIS A 36 -5.32 -7.16 11.27
CA HIS A 36 -3.89 -7.13 11.54
C HIS A 36 -3.57 -7.81 12.88
N ILE A 37 -4.26 -7.46 13.97
CA ILE A 37 -4.02 -8.05 15.29
C ILE A 37 -4.27 -9.56 15.28
N VAL A 38 -5.38 -10.01 14.67
CA VAL A 38 -5.72 -11.44 14.56
C VAL A 38 -4.65 -12.20 13.77
N LEU A 39 -4.22 -11.66 12.62
CA LEU A 39 -3.16 -12.25 11.81
C LEU A 39 -1.82 -12.27 12.55
N TYR A 40 -1.46 -11.18 13.25
CA TYR A 40 -0.26 -11.11 14.07
C TYR A 40 -0.25 -12.21 15.13
N ILE A 41 -1.35 -12.35 15.89
CA ILE A 41 -1.48 -13.40 16.92
C ILE A 41 -1.39 -14.78 16.28
N THR A 42 -2.04 -14.98 15.14
CA THR A 42 -2.02 -16.24 14.39
C THR A 42 -0.61 -16.61 13.97
N PHE A 43 0.12 -15.70 13.32
CA PHE A 43 1.48 -15.94 12.85
C PHE A 43 2.46 -16.12 14.01
N LYS A 44 2.33 -15.34 15.08
CA LYS A 44 3.26 -15.37 16.21
C LYS A 44 3.05 -16.59 17.11
N TYR A 45 1.81 -16.92 17.43
CA TYR A 45 1.50 -17.85 18.52
C TYR A 45 0.76 -19.11 18.09
N LEU A 46 -0.10 -19.05 17.07
CA LEU A 46 -0.99 -20.18 16.73
C LEU A 46 -0.40 -21.12 15.67
N LEU A 47 0.32 -20.58 14.69
CA LEU A 47 0.93 -21.44 13.66
C LEU A 47 2.12 -22.22 14.23
N PRO A 48 2.34 -23.46 13.77
CA PRO A 48 3.44 -24.29 14.24
C PRO A 48 4.79 -23.62 13.91
N SER A 49 5.76 -23.74 14.82
CA SER A 49 7.16 -23.59 14.45
C SER A 49 7.60 -24.84 13.70
N ALA A 50 8.61 -24.76 12.83
CA ALA A 50 9.21 -25.99 12.32
C ALA A 50 9.73 -26.76 13.53
N SER A 51 9.10 -27.89 13.86
CA SER A 51 9.63 -28.78 14.86
C SER A 51 10.90 -29.36 14.28
N VAL A 52 12.05 -28.92 14.77
CA VAL A 52 13.29 -29.64 14.53
C VAL A 52 13.06 -31.03 15.12
N THR A 53 12.77 -32.01 14.27
CA THR A 53 12.84 -33.41 14.67
C THR A 53 14.33 -33.70 14.84
N THR A 54 14.87 -33.27 15.99
CA THR A 54 16.23 -33.55 16.42
C THR A 54 16.31 -35.06 16.63
N THR A 55 16.52 -35.80 15.55
CA THR A 55 17.14 -37.11 15.64
C THR A 55 18.57 -36.84 16.06
N SER A 56 18.77 -36.85 17.37
CA SER A 56 20.01 -36.64 18.07
C SER A 56 21.16 -37.39 17.41
N ARG A 57 21.98 -36.69 16.65
CA ARG A 57 23.38 -37.05 16.46
C ARG A 57 24.20 -35.91 17.05
N GLN A 58 24.54 -36.10 18.33
CA GLN A 58 25.49 -35.26 19.05
C GLN A 58 26.80 -35.22 18.26
N SER A 59 27.06 -34.10 17.58
CA SER A 59 28.42 -33.67 17.29
C SER A 59 28.56 -32.25 17.82
N SER A 60 29.25 -32.18 18.95
CA SER A 60 29.61 -30.99 19.69
C SER A 60 30.42 -30.01 18.85
N SER A 61 29.78 -28.93 18.39
CA SER A 61 30.47 -27.67 18.11
C SER A 61 29.51 -26.52 18.31
N SER A 62 29.72 -25.77 19.39
CA SER A 62 28.90 -24.66 19.85
C SER A 62 29.04 -23.44 18.94
N SER A 63 28.26 -23.37 17.86
CA SER A 63 28.00 -22.11 17.17
C SER A 63 26.70 -21.51 17.70
N LYS A 64 26.77 -20.30 18.25
CA LYS A 64 25.66 -19.52 18.82
C LYS A 64 24.58 -19.07 17.80
N ASP A 65 24.57 -19.65 16.61
CA ASP A 65 23.68 -19.26 15.50
C ASP A 65 22.55 -20.28 15.30
N ASP A 66 22.01 -20.82 16.39
CA ASP A 66 20.77 -21.63 16.40
C ASP A 66 19.53 -20.71 16.23
N ASP A 67 19.54 -19.81 15.24
CA ASP A 67 18.30 -19.21 14.68
C ASP A 67 17.58 -20.27 13.82
N ASP A 68 17.37 -21.43 14.46
CA ASP A 68 17.10 -22.72 13.87
C ASP A 68 15.65 -22.78 13.39
N TYR A 69 15.47 -22.86 12.07
CA TYR A 69 14.26 -23.27 11.34
C TYR A 69 12.93 -22.57 11.65
N ASN A 70 12.89 -21.36 12.19
CA ASN A 70 11.61 -20.66 12.33
C ASN A 70 11.06 -20.20 10.96
N TYR A 71 9.80 -20.54 10.67
CA TYR A 71 9.10 -20.07 9.48
C TYR A 71 9.09 -18.53 9.39
N PRO A 72 9.11 -17.95 8.18
CA PRO A 72 9.31 -16.50 8.01
C PRO A 72 8.22 -15.64 8.67
N TRP A 73 6.99 -16.16 8.74
CA TRP A 73 5.88 -15.49 9.42
C TRP A 73 6.03 -15.42 10.94
N LYS A 74 6.81 -16.31 11.58
CA LYS A 74 7.11 -16.20 13.03
C LYS A 74 8.18 -15.18 13.34
N LEU A 75 9.13 -15.03 12.41
CA LEU A 75 10.23 -14.07 12.50
C LEU A 75 9.77 -12.64 12.17
N SER A 76 8.78 -12.50 11.28
CA SER A 76 8.22 -11.20 10.86
C SER A 76 6.69 -11.15 10.85
N PRO A 77 6.01 -11.45 11.99
CA PRO A 77 4.56 -11.62 12.04
C PRO A 77 3.80 -10.32 11.75
N ALA A 78 4.28 -9.18 12.27
CA ALA A 78 3.65 -7.88 12.04
C ALA A 78 3.75 -7.46 10.57
N PHE A 79 4.92 -7.62 9.95
CA PHE A 79 5.11 -7.33 8.52
C PHE A 79 4.26 -8.25 7.64
N THR A 80 4.24 -9.55 7.93
CA THR A 80 3.43 -10.53 7.19
C THR A 80 1.94 -10.20 7.29
N ALA A 81 1.45 -9.90 8.50
CA ALA A 81 0.07 -9.49 8.73
C ALA A 81 -0.28 -8.20 7.97
N ASN A 82 0.58 -7.17 8.05
CA ASN A 82 0.39 -5.92 7.33
C ASN A 82 0.26 -6.14 5.81
N ARG A 83 1.12 -6.96 5.19
CA ARG A 83 1.05 -7.24 3.75
C ARG A 83 -0.21 -7.97 3.33
N ILE A 84 -0.71 -8.89 4.15
CA ILE A 84 -1.96 -9.61 3.86
C ILE A 84 -3.16 -8.66 3.97
N VAL A 85 -3.21 -7.84 5.02
CA VAL A 85 -4.29 -6.83 5.14
C VAL A 85 -4.22 -5.84 3.98
N ALA A 86 -3.02 -5.34 3.63
CA ALA A 86 -2.83 -4.45 2.50
C ALA A 86 -3.28 -5.09 1.19
N PHE A 87 -2.96 -6.37 0.95
CA PHE A 87 -3.40 -7.10 -0.23
C PHE A 87 -4.94 -7.13 -0.34
N CYS A 88 -5.63 -7.45 0.75
CA CYS A 88 -7.10 -7.47 0.78
C CYS A 88 -7.71 -6.08 0.54
N VAL A 89 -7.16 -5.05 1.19
CA VAL A 89 -7.63 -3.67 1.07
C VAL A 89 -7.43 -3.14 -0.35
N MET A 90 -6.23 -3.29 -0.92
CA MET A 90 -5.94 -2.84 -2.29
C MET A 90 -6.76 -3.59 -3.32
N SER A 91 -7.03 -4.88 -3.11
CA SER A 91 -7.92 -5.66 -3.97
C SER A 91 -9.35 -5.13 -3.93
N HIS A 92 -9.85 -4.77 -2.74
CA HIS A 92 -11.18 -4.21 -2.58
C HIS A 92 -11.30 -2.82 -3.23
N TRP A 93 -10.33 -1.93 -3.02
CA TRP A 93 -10.33 -0.59 -3.63
C TRP A 93 -10.23 -0.67 -5.15
N SER A 94 -9.35 -1.55 -5.64
CA SER A 94 -9.21 -1.81 -7.07
C SER A 94 -10.51 -2.31 -7.68
N TYR A 95 -11.21 -3.25 -7.01
CA TYR A 95 -12.51 -3.72 -7.46
C TYR A 95 -13.52 -2.58 -7.56
N LEU A 96 -13.68 -1.75 -6.50
CA LEU A 96 -14.64 -0.64 -6.51
C LEU A 96 -14.31 0.39 -7.61
N GLY A 97 -13.03 0.73 -7.76
CA GLY A 97 -12.57 1.67 -8.78
C GLY A 97 -12.75 1.15 -10.20
N LEU A 98 -12.35 -0.09 -10.48
CA LEU A 98 -12.50 -0.70 -11.80
C LEU A 98 -13.97 -0.92 -12.15
N ASN A 99 -14.79 -1.36 -11.19
CA ASN A 99 -16.23 -1.50 -11.40
C ASN A 99 -16.88 -0.17 -11.77
N HIS A 100 -16.50 0.92 -11.08
CA HIS A 100 -16.98 2.25 -11.45
C HIS A 100 -16.52 2.65 -12.86
N VAL A 101 -15.21 2.57 -13.15
CA VAL A 101 -14.65 2.93 -14.47
C VAL A 101 -15.30 2.14 -15.61
N TRP A 102 -15.65 0.87 -15.37
CA TRP A 102 -16.29 0.02 -16.37
C TRP A 102 -17.78 0.31 -16.57
N SER A 103 -18.47 0.69 -15.49
CA SER A 103 -19.92 0.92 -15.48
C SER A 103 -20.32 2.35 -15.82
N TYR A 104 -19.40 3.32 -15.68
CA TYR A 104 -19.69 4.74 -15.83
C TYR A 104 -19.36 5.22 -17.24
N ASP A 105 -20.34 5.81 -17.92
CA ASP A 105 -20.17 6.34 -19.28
C ASP A 105 -19.73 7.81 -19.25
N TYR A 106 -18.41 8.02 -19.22
CA TYR A 106 -17.81 9.35 -19.23
C TYR A 106 -18.08 10.15 -20.51
N ASN A 107 -18.56 9.53 -21.61
CA ASN A 107 -18.78 10.22 -22.88
C ASN A 107 -20.17 10.86 -23.01
N ASN A 108 -21.11 10.51 -22.12
CA ASN A 108 -22.52 10.86 -22.27
C ASN A 108 -23.02 11.96 -21.32
N GLU A 109 -22.15 12.54 -20.47
CA GLU A 109 -22.56 13.61 -19.55
C GLU A 109 -21.87 14.95 -19.85
N GLU A 110 -22.60 15.85 -20.51
CA GLU A 110 -22.36 17.29 -20.41
C GLU A 110 -22.53 17.72 -18.94
N GLY A 111 -21.45 17.66 -18.17
CA GLY A 111 -21.46 18.04 -16.76
C GLY A 111 -21.07 16.95 -15.78
N ALA A 112 -20.24 15.97 -16.16
CA ALA A 112 -19.68 14.99 -15.24
C ALA A 112 -19.02 15.62 -13.97
N ALA A 113 -18.49 16.85 -14.08
CA ALA A 113 -17.99 17.66 -12.96
C ALA A 113 -19.09 18.18 -12.00
N LYS A 114 -20.38 17.96 -12.28
CA LYS A 114 -21.53 18.43 -11.49
C LYS A 114 -22.34 17.29 -10.87
N THR A 115 -22.03 16.04 -11.22
CA THR A 115 -22.75 14.87 -10.71
C THR A 115 -22.00 14.28 -9.53
N PHE A 116 -22.67 14.18 -8.37
CA PHE A 116 -22.11 13.47 -7.21
C PHE A 116 -21.97 11.99 -7.53
N ILE A 117 -20.79 11.43 -7.30
CA ILE A 117 -20.51 10.01 -7.55
C ILE A 117 -20.40 9.25 -6.22
N PRO A 118 -21.42 8.45 -5.84
CA PRO A 118 -21.43 7.73 -4.56
C PRO A 118 -20.22 6.82 -4.39
N ALA A 119 -19.79 6.14 -5.46
CA ALA A 119 -18.63 5.26 -5.42
C ALA A 119 -17.34 6.00 -5.05
N GLY A 120 -17.16 7.23 -5.52
CA GLY A 120 -15.99 8.03 -5.19
C GLY A 120 -15.99 8.52 -3.75
N PHE A 121 -17.17 8.89 -3.24
CA PHE A 121 -17.35 9.24 -1.83
C PHE A 121 -17.07 8.03 -0.91
N ASP A 122 -17.60 6.85 -1.25
CA ASP A 122 -17.38 5.63 -0.47
C ASP A 122 -15.91 5.21 -0.47
N ILE A 123 -15.25 5.19 -1.63
CA ILE A 123 -13.82 4.88 -1.72
C ILE A 123 -12.99 5.87 -0.91
N ALA A 124 -13.31 7.18 -0.94
CA ALA A 124 -12.59 8.18 -0.17
C ALA A 124 -12.73 7.97 1.36
N GLN A 125 -13.92 7.61 1.85
CA GLN A 125 -14.12 7.26 3.27
C GLN A 125 -13.28 6.04 3.66
N ILE A 126 -13.35 4.99 2.86
CA ILE A 126 -12.60 3.74 3.07
C ILE A 126 -11.09 4.03 3.09
N ALA A 127 -10.61 4.82 2.13
CA ALA A 127 -9.20 5.19 2.00
C ALA A 127 -8.71 6.01 3.20
N MET A 128 -9.44 7.06 3.56
CA MET A 128 -9.12 7.88 4.73
C MET A 128 -9.09 7.05 6.01
N GLY A 129 -10.09 6.19 6.21
CA GLY A 129 -10.20 5.34 7.40
C GLY A 129 -9.07 4.33 7.51
N THR A 130 -8.71 3.71 6.40
CA THR A 130 -7.58 2.78 6.32
C THR A 130 -6.26 3.47 6.64
N LEU A 131 -6.03 4.66 6.07
CA LEU A 131 -4.78 5.41 6.26
C LEU A 131 -4.63 5.90 7.69
N LEU A 132 -5.68 6.53 8.25
CA LEU A 132 -5.63 7.15 9.58
C LEU A 132 -5.70 6.14 10.73
N VAL A 133 -6.52 5.10 10.61
CA VAL A 133 -6.78 4.18 11.73
C VAL A 133 -5.82 3.00 11.73
N TRP A 134 -5.36 2.55 10.56
CA TRP A 134 -4.54 1.34 10.45
C TRP A 134 -3.14 1.59 9.88
N ASP A 135 -3.02 2.09 8.66
CA ASP A 135 -1.76 2.03 7.92
C ASP A 135 -0.68 2.96 8.50
N ILE A 136 -0.96 4.25 8.68
CA ILE A 136 -0.01 5.20 9.28
C ILE A 136 0.33 4.83 10.73
N PRO A 137 -0.64 4.50 11.62
CA PRO A 137 -0.29 4.04 12.97
C PRO A 137 0.54 2.75 12.97
N SER A 138 0.20 1.77 12.12
CA SER A 138 0.95 0.52 12.02
C SER A 138 2.39 0.74 11.53
N SER A 139 2.59 1.69 10.61
CA SER A 139 3.94 2.00 10.09
C SER A 139 4.83 2.62 11.16
N LEU A 140 4.26 3.47 12.03
CA LEU A 140 5.00 4.14 13.10
C LEU A 140 5.33 3.21 14.29
N ILE A 141 4.42 2.31 14.65
CA ILE A 141 4.55 1.49 15.88
C ILE A 141 5.30 0.17 15.63
N GLY A 142 5.08 -0.47 14.49
CA GLY A 142 5.42 -1.89 14.32
C GLY A 142 6.65 -2.18 13.45
N GLY A 143 7.27 -1.16 12.84
CA GLY A 143 8.30 -1.36 11.80
C GLY A 143 7.81 -2.17 10.59
N SER A 144 6.50 -2.43 10.51
CA SER A 144 5.83 -3.23 9.48
C SER A 144 5.44 -2.40 8.26
N GLY A 145 5.42 -1.08 8.40
CA GLY A 145 5.09 -0.15 7.33
C GLY A 145 6.31 0.27 6.49
N PRO A 146 6.10 1.22 5.56
CA PRO A 146 7.16 1.72 4.72
C PRO A 146 8.24 2.36 5.57
N THR A 147 9.49 1.90 5.52
CA THR A 147 10.60 2.60 6.20
C THR A 147 11.05 3.84 5.43
N ASP A 148 10.55 4.03 4.21
CA ASP A 148 10.85 5.16 3.35
C ASP A 148 10.00 6.37 3.72
N ILE A 149 10.65 7.51 3.95
CA ILE A 149 9.99 8.79 4.21
C ILE A 149 9.10 9.22 3.03
N MET A 150 9.49 8.88 1.79
CA MET A 150 8.71 9.21 0.60
C MET A 150 7.33 8.52 0.63
N MET A 151 7.24 7.30 1.14
CA MET A 151 5.96 6.58 1.26
C MET A 151 5.07 7.17 2.35
N HIS A 152 5.65 7.63 3.47
CA HIS A 152 4.88 8.36 4.49
C HIS A 152 4.32 9.68 3.94
N ILE A 153 5.14 10.45 3.21
CA ILE A 153 4.69 11.67 2.54
C ILE A 153 3.57 11.37 1.55
N HIS A 154 3.69 10.28 0.77
CA HIS A 154 2.63 9.83 -0.12
C HIS A 154 1.33 9.52 0.65
N HIS A 155 1.39 8.78 1.76
CA HIS A 155 0.20 8.43 2.54
C HIS A 155 -0.45 9.65 3.20
N ILE A 156 0.34 10.59 3.71
CA ILE A 156 -0.15 11.88 4.24
C ILE A 156 -0.84 12.67 3.12
N GLY A 157 -0.25 12.71 1.92
CA GLY A 157 -0.87 13.32 0.76
C GLY A 157 -2.19 12.64 0.37
N MET A 158 -2.28 11.31 0.47
CA MET A 158 -3.52 10.58 0.20
C MET A 158 -4.59 10.89 1.23
N VAL A 159 -4.22 11.04 2.51
CA VAL A 159 -5.13 11.54 3.56
C VAL A 159 -5.66 12.92 3.19
N LEU A 160 -4.79 13.86 2.78
CA LEU A 160 -5.19 15.20 2.36
C LEU A 160 -6.17 15.16 1.18
N VAL A 161 -5.89 14.33 0.16
CA VAL A 161 -6.79 14.14 -0.99
C VAL A 161 -8.15 13.61 -0.55
N THR A 162 -8.18 12.55 0.28
CA THR A 162 -9.45 11.99 0.76
C THR A 162 -10.24 12.99 1.62
N ALA A 163 -9.55 13.78 2.46
CA ALA A 163 -10.18 14.82 3.27
C ALA A 163 -10.81 15.92 2.39
N CYS A 164 -10.18 16.31 1.29
CA CYS A 164 -10.76 17.25 0.32
C CYS A 164 -11.96 16.67 -0.41
N VAL A 165 -11.91 15.40 -0.84
CA VAL A 165 -13.05 14.72 -1.50
C VAL A 165 -14.26 14.66 -0.56
N LEU A 166 -14.01 14.35 0.71
CA LEU A 166 -15.05 14.23 1.75
C LEU A 166 -15.56 15.57 2.28
N GLY A 167 -15.01 16.71 1.84
CA GLY A 167 -15.39 18.03 2.34
C GLY A 167 -14.93 18.30 3.78
N VAL A 168 -13.96 17.56 4.31
CA VAL A 168 -13.40 17.82 5.65
C VAL A 168 -12.56 19.10 5.65
N ILE A 169 -11.95 19.43 4.52
CA ILE A 169 -11.14 20.63 4.33
C ILE A 169 -11.89 21.59 3.43
N GLY A 170 -11.99 22.85 3.84
CA GLY A 170 -12.43 23.96 2.99
C GLY A 170 -13.94 24.23 2.93
N THR A 171 -14.75 23.56 3.75
CA THR A 171 -16.17 23.88 3.92
C THR A 171 -16.48 24.23 5.37
N SER A 172 -17.22 25.32 5.59
CA SER A 172 -17.62 25.75 6.94
C SER A 172 -18.68 24.85 7.57
N ASP A 173 -19.40 24.06 6.78
CA ASP A 173 -20.46 23.16 7.25
C ASP A 173 -20.22 21.72 6.77
N TYR A 174 -20.19 20.77 7.71
CA TYR A 174 -20.05 19.32 7.47
C TYR A 174 -21.39 18.69 7.04
N SER A 175 -21.90 19.09 5.88
CA SER A 175 -23.09 18.47 5.28
C SER A 175 -22.68 17.67 4.04
N ILE A 176 -23.37 16.55 3.76
CA ILE A 176 -23.23 15.79 2.52
C ILE A 176 -23.43 16.70 1.29
N SER A 177 -24.23 17.76 1.44
CA SER A 177 -24.43 18.80 0.41
C SER A 177 -23.18 19.61 0.08
N ASN A 178 -22.13 19.53 0.89
CA ASN A 178 -20.86 20.25 0.73
C ASN A 178 -19.70 19.32 0.34
N THR A 179 -20.00 18.07 -0.02
CA THR A 179 -18.99 17.19 -0.59
C THR A 179 -18.43 17.79 -1.88
N ASN A 180 -17.13 17.61 -2.10
CA ASN A 180 -16.51 18.07 -3.34
C ASN A 180 -16.96 17.14 -4.47
N ILE A 181 -18.00 17.56 -5.18
CA ILE A 181 -18.64 16.80 -6.25
C ILE A 181 -17.60 16.35 -7.28
N VAL A 182 -16.72 17.26 -7.71
CA VAL A 182 -15.65 16.95 -8.67
C VAL A 182 -14.64 15.96 -8.10
N GLY A 183 -14.31 16.11 -6.81
CA GLY A 183 -13.46 15.15 -6.10
C GLY A 183 -14.03 13.74 -6.11
N THR A 184 -15.35 13.59 -5.92
CA THR A 184 -16.01 12.27 -5.98
C THR A 184 -15.98 11.66 -7.38
N HIS A 185 -15.96 12.48 -8.43
CA HIS A 185 -15.90 12.00 -9.81
C HIS A 185 -14.55 11.34 -10.15
N VAL A 186 -13.44 11.91 -9.69
CA VAL A 186 -12.11 11.35 -9.98
C VAL A 186 -11.64 10.31 -8.96
N ALA A 187 -12.20 10.30 -7.75
CA ALA A 187 -11.79 9.40 -6.68
C ALA A 187 -11.76 7.90 -7.07
N PRO A 188 -12.73 7.33 -7.80
CA PRO A 188 -12.69 5.92 -8.19
C PRO A 188 -11.48 5.55 -9.05
N ILE A 189 -10.99 6.49 -9.88
CA ILE A 189 -9.78 6.29 -10.67
C ILE A 189 -8.55 6.41 -9.77
N PHE A 190 -8.45 7.51 -9.02
CA PHE A 190 -7.25 7.91 -8.28
C PHE A 190 -7.02 7.14 -6.98
N LEU A 191 -8.07 6.63 -6.35
CA LEU A 191 -8.00 5.88 -5.10
C LEU A 191 -8.34 4.39 -5.28
N GLY A 192 -9.02 4.05 -6.37
CA GLY A 192 -9.47 2.69 -6.65
C GLY A 192 -8.68 2.03 -7.78
N ALA A 193 -8.94 2.43 -9.03
CA ALA A 193 -8.42 1.73 -10.21
C ALA A 193 -6.89 1.62 -10.23
N ILE A 194 -6.16 2.65 -9.79
CA ILE A 194 -4.70 2.60 -9.71
C ILE A 194 -4.15 1.59 -8.70
N GLU A 195 -4.95 1.12 -7.74
CA GLU A 195 -4.52 0.10 -6.80
C GLU A 195 -4.44 -1.29 -7.42
N PHE A 196 -4.92 -1.46 -8.66
CA PHE A 196 -4.77 -2.71 -9.39
C PHE A 196 -3.30 -3.13 -9.53
N SER A 197 -2.40 -2.15 -9.75
CA SER A 197 -0.95 -2.42 -9.77
C SER A 197 -0.38 -2.67 -8.38
N SER A 198 -1.02 -2.24 -7.30
CA SER A 198 -0.53 -2.45 -5.92
C SER A 198 -0.77 -3.86 -5.40
N ILE A 199 -1.72 -4.59 -5.97
CA ILE A 199 -2.02 -5.99 -5.59
C ILE A 199 -0.77 -6.88 -5.73
N PRO A 200 -0.14 -7.01 -6.92
CA PRO A 200 1.09 -7.80 -7.05
C PRO A 200 2.26 -7.21 -6.23
N LEU A 201 2.29 -5.89 -6.01
CA LEU A 201 3.33 -5.26 -5.19
C LEU A 201 3.33 -5.78 -3.74
N GLN A 202 2.18 -6.10 -3.15
CA GLN A 202 2.13 -6.65 -1.79
C GLN A 202 2.84 -8.01 -1.68
N ILE A 203 2.78 -8.82 -2.74
CA ILE A 203 3.48 -10.11 -2.83
C ILE A 203 4.98 -9.88 -3.02
N VAL A 204 5.35 -8.94 -3.90
CA VAL A 204 6.76 -8.59 -4.15
C VAL A 204 7.43 -8.06 -2.88
N ASP A 205 6.75 -7.19 -2.13
CA ASP A 205 7.24 -6.64 -0.88
C ASP A 205 7.41 -7.72 0.20
N LEU A 206 6.51 -8.72 0.22
CA LEU A 206 6.62 -9.86 1.14
C LEU A 206 7.92 -10.65 0.92
N CYS A 207 8.38 -10.76 -0.33
CA CYS A 207 9.58 -11.50 -0.70
C CYS A 207 10.79 -10.60 -0.96
N HIS A 208 10.74 -9.33 -0.58
CA HIS A 208 11.81 -8.37 -0.90
C HIS A 208 13.02 -8.55 0.06
N PRO A 209 14.27 -8.66 -0.45
CA PRO A 209 15.43 -9.02 0.36
C PRO A 209 15.74 -8.03 1.50
N LYS A 210 15.43 -6.74 1.30
CA LYS A 210 15.65 -5.70 2.33
C LYS A 210 14.45 -5.46 3.26
N LYS A 211 13.22 -5.73 2.79
CA LYS A 211 12.00 -5.42 3.57
C LYS A 211 11.59 -6.63 4.41
N SER A 212 11.86 -7.83 3.88
CA SER A 212 11.44 -9.10 4.46
C SER A 212 12.52 -10.16 4.27
N PRO A 213 13.68 -10.01 4.94
CA PRO A 213 14.82 -10.91 4.74
C PRO A 213 14.49 -12.35 5.10
N HIS A 214 13.60 -12.59 6.07
CA HIS A 214 13.18 -13.92 6.47
C HIS A 214 12.39 -14.64 5.37
N TRP A 215 11.42 -13.97 4.75
CA TRP A 215 10.69 -14.51 3.60
C TRP A 215 11.57 -14.67 2.38
N TYR A 216 12.44 -13.70 2.09
CA TYR A 216 13.40 -13.81 1.00
C TYR A 216 14.29 -15.05 1.18
N LYS A 217 14.91 -15.21 2.36
CA LYS A 217 15.70 -16.41 2.68
C LYS A 217 14.87 -17.67 2.55
N TYR A 218 13.63 -17.69 3.05
CA TYR A 218 12.74 -18.85 2.94
C TYR A 218 12.46 -19.23 1.48
N VAL A 219 12.24 -18.25 0.60
CA VAL A 219 11.96 -18.50 -0.82
C VAL A 219 13.23 -18.87 -1.61
N ASP A 220 14.37 -18.22 -1.31
CA ASP A 220 15.65 -18.37 -2.03
C ASP A 220 16.49 -19.56 -1.55
N ASN A 221 16.16 -20.20 -0.42
CA ASN A 221 16.96 -21.30 0.13
C ASN A 221 16.88 -22.57 -0.73
N ASN A 222 17.79 -22.73 -1.68
CA ASN A 222 17.89 -23.93 -2.53
C ASN A 222 18.34 -25.20 -1.76
N ASN A 223 18.71 -25.07 -0.48
CA ASN A 223 19.37 -26.13 0.31
C ASN A 223 18.46 -26.83 1.34
N MET A 224 17.14 -26.59 1.33
CA MET A 224 16.24 -27.18 2.34
C MET A 224 15.69 -28.56 1.91
N SER A 225 15.47 -29.43 2.90
CA SER A 225 15.09 -30.84 2.72
C SER A 225 13.87 -31.06 1.80
N THR A 226 13.87 -32.20 1.11
CA THR A 226 12.94 -32.62 0.04
C THR A 226 11.44 -32.46 0.35
N THR A 227 11.03 -32.38 1.61
CA THR A 227 9.62 -32.42 2.02
C THR A 227 8.90 -31.07 1.93
N SER A 228 9.61 -29.92 1.93
CA SER A 228 9.01 -28.57 1.83
C SER A 228 9.18 -27.91 0.45
N MET A 229 9.69 -28.66 -0.54
CA MET A 229 10.14 -28.07 -1.81
C MET A 229 8.99 -27.54 -2.69
N SER A 230 7.78 -28.10 -2.59
CA SER A 230 6.65 -27.70 -3.43
C SER A 230 6.11 -26.30 -3.10
N PHE A 231 5.86 -26.02 -1.81
CA PHE A 231 5.34 -24.72 -1.37
C PHE A 231 6.35 -23.60 -1.59
N GLN A 232 7.64 -23.86 -1.32
CA GLN A 232 8.70 -22.88 -1.57
C GLN A 232 8.84 -22.54 -3.07
N LYS A 233 8.82 -23.56 -3.94
CA LYS A 233 8.81 -23.37 -5.39
C LYS A 233 7.59 -22.58 -5.86
N LEU A 234 6.42 -22.85 -5.26
CA LEU A 234 5.21 -22.08 -5.53
C LEU A 234 5.39 -20.61 -5.11
N CYS A 235 5.87 -20.33 -3.90
CA CYS A 235 6.14 -18.96 -3.44
C CYS A 235 7.14 -18.23 -4.34
N SER A 236 8.21 -18.90 -4.76
CA SER A 236 9.21 -18.35 -5.68
C SER A 236 8.59 -17.99 -7.03
N SER A 237 7.83 -18.91 -7.60
CA SER A 237 7.13 -18.70 -8.89
C SER A 237 6.11 -17.57 -8.80
N VAL A 238 5.32 -17.53 -7.73
CA VAL A 238 4.32 -16.50 -7.46
C VAL A 238 4.97 -15.13 -7.30
N ASN A 239 6.10 -15.04 -6.59
CA ASN A 239 6.86 -13.79 -6.47
C ASN A 239 7.40 -13.31 -7.83
N GLU A 240 7.97 -14.20 -8.64
CA GLU A 240 8.50 -13.83 -9.97
C GLU A 240 7.38 -13.32 -10.91
N ILE A 241 6.25 -14.05 -10.96
CA ILE A 241 5.06 -13.63 -11.72
C ILE A 241 4.56 -12.28 -11.21
N SER A 242 4.51 -12.09 -9.88
CA SER A 242 4.05 -10.84 -9.27
C SER A 242 4.98 -9.67 -9.60
N ARG A 243 6.30 -9.87 -9.71
CA ARG A 243 7.23 -8.80 -10.15
C ARG A 243 6.95 -8.35 -11.57
N ILE A 244 6.73 -9.31 -12.48
CA ILE A 244 6.41 -9.02 -13.89
C ILE A 244 5.06 -8.29 -13.97
N LEU A 245 4.03 -8.84 -13.31
CA LEU A 245 2.69 -8.24 -13.28
C LEU A 245 2.73 -6.84 -12.67
N PHE A 246 3.43 -6.65 -11.55
CA PHE A 246 3.61 -5.34 -10.95
C PHE A 246 4.22 -4.35 -11.94
N ALA A 247 5.33 -4.71 -12.59
CA ALA A 247 5.99 -3.81 -13.53
C ALA A 247 5.08 -3.42 -14.70
N VAL A 248 4.40 -4.39 -15.32
CA VAL A 248 3.50 -4.15 -16.45
C VAL A 248 2.30 -3.31 -16.02
N LEU A 249 1.60 -3.72 -14.95
CA LEU A 249 0.41 -3.01 -14.49
C LEU A 249 0.76 -1.61 -14.00
N PHE A 250 1.84 -1.43 -13.27
CA PHE A 250 2.28 -0.12 -12.78
C PHE A 250 2.54 0.84 -13.94
N LEU A 251 3.25 0.41 -14.98
CA LEU A 251 3.52 1.26 -16.13
C LEU A 251 2.22 1.65 -16.85
N ILE A 252 1.32 0.69 -17.08
CA ILE A 252 0.05 0.96 -17.77
C ILE A 252 -0.83 1.90 -16.94
N THR A 253 -1.13 1.54 -15.69
CA THR A 253 -2.14 2.25 -14.88
C THR A 253 -1.60 3.53 -14.26
N ARG A 254 -0.39 3.51 -13.68
CA ARG A 254 0.20 4.65 -12.95
C ARG A 254 1.21 5.44 -13.79
N GLY A 255 1.94 4.77 -14.68
CA GLY A 255 2.94 5.41 -15.54
C GLY A 255 2.34 6.19 -16.70
N PHE A 256 1.30 5.65 -17.35
CA PHE A 256 0.69 6.24 -18.55
C PHE A 256 -0.75 6.72 -18.32
N TYR A 257 -1.63 5.84 -17.85
CA TYR A 257 -3.06 6.17 -17.73
C TYR A 257 -3.33 7.25 -16.69
N PHE A 258 -2.68 7.21 -15.53
CA PHE A 258 -2.89 8.20 -14.48
C PHE A 258 -2.52 9.63 -14.90
N PRO A 259 -1.30 9.93 -15.44
CA PRO A 259 -1.00 11.26 -15.96
C PRO A 259 -1.94 11.70 -17.09
N TYR A 260 -2.38 10.78 -17.95
CA TYR A 260 -3.37 11.08 -18.99
C TYR A 260 -4.67 11.59 -18.38
N VAL A 261 -5.27 10.84 -17.43
CA VAL A 261 -6.50 11.24 -16.73
C VAL A 261 -6.33 12.58 -16.01
N VAL A 262 -5.15 12.82 -15.42
CA VAL A 262 -4.88 14.09 -14.72
C VAL A 262 -4.95 15.27 -15.69
N VAL A 263 -4.33 15.15 -16.86
CA VAL A 263 -4.30 16.21 -17.88
C VAL A 263 -5.65 16.41 -18.56
N THR A 264 -6.35 15.32 -18.88
CA THR A 264 -7.57 15.40 -19.70
C THR A 264 -8.86 15.55 -18.91
N ILE A 265 -8.88 15.14 -17.63
CA ILE A 265 -10.09 15.14 -16.80
C ILE A 265 -9.88 15.99 -15.54
N ALA A 266 -8.92 15.61 -14.69
CA ALA A 266 -8.81 16.22 -13.37
C ALA A 266 -8.46 17.72 -13.42
N ILE A 267 -7.49 18.12 -14.25
CA ILE A 267 -7.08 19.53 -14.37
C ILE A 267 -8.23 20.42 -14.88
N PRO A 268 -8.90 20.10 -16.01
CA PRO A 268 -10.05 20.85 -16.47
C PRO A 268 -11.17 20.96 -15.43
N ASP A 269 -11.55 19.84 -14.82
CA ASP A 269 -12.68 19.80 -13.89
C ASP A 269 -12.41 20.59 -12.60
N PHE A 270 -11.25 20.40 -11.98
CA PHE A 270 -10.89 21.12 -10.75
C PHE A 270 -10.71 22.63 -10.98
N ASN A 271 -10.14 23.01 -12.12
CA ASN A 271 -9.97 24.42 -12.47
C ASN A 271 -11.30 25.10 -12.79
N ALA A 272 -12.26 24.37 -13.38
CA ALA A 272 -13.60 24.88 -13.66
C ALA A 272 -14.42 25.10 -12.38
N GLU A 273 -14.26 24.24 -11.37
CA GLU A 273 -14.93 24.42 -10.07
C GLU A 273 -14.34 25.56 -9.25
N GLY A 274 -13.00 25.64 -9.17
CA GLY A 274 -12.28 26.76 -8.53
C GLY A 274 -12.42 26.88 -7.01
N SER A 275 -13.06 25.92 -6.33
CA SER A 275 -13.14 25.88 -4.87
C SER A 275 -11.76 25.61 -4.24
N LEU A 276 -11.54 26.05 -2.99
CA LEU A 276 -10.28 25.76 -2.29
C LEU A 276 -9.96 24.25 -2.26
N PRO A 277 -10.91 23.35 -1.92
CA PRO A 277 -10.68 21.91 -1.97
C PRO A 277 -10.27 21.42 -3.36
N SER A 278 -10.89 21.93 -4.42
CA SER A 278 -10.56 21.55 -5.80
C SER A 278 -9.20 22.05 -6.24
N MET A 279 -8.78 23.24 -5.81
CA MET A 279 -7.41 23.70 -6.04
C MET A 279 -6.38 22.83 -5.31
N VAL A 280 -6.67 22.38 -4.09
CA VAL A 280 -5.79 21.42 -3.39
C VAL A 280 -5.73 20.10 -4.15
N LEU A 281 -6.87 19.56 -4.58
CA LEU A 281 -6.93 18.33 -5.37
C LEU A 281 -6.18 18.45 -6.71
N LEU A 282 -6.27 19.60 -7.38
CA LEU A 282 -5.52 19.92 -8.59
C LEU A 282 -4.02 19.79 -8.37
N TYR A 283 -3.48 20.51 -7.38
CA TYR A 283 -2.04 20.47 -7.09
C TYR A 283 -1.59 19.08 -6.64
N MET A 284 -2.37 18.41 -5.79
CA MET A 284 -2.05 17.05 -5.34
C MET A 284 -2.08 16.04 -6.48
N SER A 285 -3.00 16.17 -7.44
CA SER A 285 -3.07 15.30 -8.62
C SER A 285 -1.84 15.46 -9.51
N ILE A 286 -1.37 16.70 -9.70
CA ILE A 286 -0.12 16.98 -10.44
C ILE A 286 1.08 16.38 -9.71
N LEU A 287 1.22 16.64 -8.40
CA LEU A 287 2.33 16.14 -7.60
C LEU A 287 2.36 14.60 -7.57
N PHE A 288 1.22 13.95 -7.40
CA PHE A 288 1.15 12.50 -7.47
C PHE A 288 1.44 11.97 -8.86
N SER A 289 1.05 12.66 -9.94
CA SER A 289 1.41 12.24 -11.29
C SER A 289 2.92 12.25 -11.51
N LEU A 290 3.59 13.31 -11.05
CA LEU A 290 5.05 13.41 -11.10
C LEU A 290 5.71 12.31 -10.27
N LEU A 291 5.16 12.01 -9.08
CA LEU A 291 5.65 10.94 -8.22
C LEU A 291 5.49 9.56 -8.87
N GLN A 292 4.33 9.27 -9.48
CA GLN A 292 4.10 8.01 -10.19
C GLN A 292 5.04 7.87 -11.39
N MET A 293 5.26 8.95 -12.16
CA MET A 293 6.22 8.94 -13.27
C MET A 293 7.65 8.71 -12.79
N TYR A 294 8.05 9.33 -11.67
CA TYR A 294 9.35 9.06 -11.05
C TYR A 294 9.50 7.57 -10.71
N TRP A 295 8.53 6.95 -10.04
CA TRP A 295 8.56 5.52 -9.76
C TRP A 295 8.53 4.65 -11.02
N ALA A 296 7.81 5.07 -12.07
CA ALA A 296 7.82 4.39 -13.37
C ALA A 296 9.23 4.35 -13.97
N THR A 297 10.01 5.44 -13.86
CA THR A 297 11.41 5.43 -14.31
C THR A 297 12.28 4.42 -13.55
N LEU A 298 12.04 4.26 -12.24
CA LEU A 298 12.73 3.26 -11.42
C LEU A 298 12.37 1.83 -11.85
N VAL A 299 11.09 1.57 -12.11
CA VAL A 299 10.60 0.28 -12.60
C VAL A 299 11.22 -0.05 -13.96
N VAL A 300 11.21 0.88 -14.92
CA VAL A 300 11.87 0.70 -16.23
C VAL A 300 13.36 0.43 -16.05
N GLY A 301 14.02 1.12 -15.12
CA GLY A 301 15.43 0.88 -14.79
C GLY A 301 15.70 -0.52 -14.22
N GLN A 302 14.77 -1.11 -13.47
CA GLN A 302 14.87 -2.49 -12.99
C GLN A 302 14.60 -3.50 -14.10
N VAL A 303 13.58 -3.26 -14.93
CA VAL A 303 13.27 -4.10 -16.10
C VAL A 303 14.46 -4.13 -17.07
N LYS A 304 15.05 -2.98 -17.38
CA LYS A 304 16.24 -2.90 -18.24
C LYS A 304 17.41 -3.69 -17.68
N ARG A 305 17.66 -3.64 -16.36
CA ARG A 305 18.72 -4.41 -15.70
C ARG A 305 18.47 -5.92 -15.75
N ALA A 306 17.21 -6.35 -15.71
CA ALA A 306 16.85 -7.76 -15.84
C ALA A 306 17.08 -8.29 -17.26
N PHE A 307 16.75 -7.52 -18.30
CA PHE A 307 16.94 -7.92 -19.70
C PHE A 307 18.36 -7.73 -20.23
N PHE A 308 19.08 -6.74 -19.71
CA PHE A 308 20.45 -6.43 -20.12
C PHE A 308 21.36 -6.47 -18.89
N PRO A 309 21.76 -7.67 -18.41
CA PRO A 309 22.73 -7.78 -17.34
C PRO A 309 24.04 -7.17 -17.85
N SER A 310 24.37 -5.96 -17.41
CA SER A 310 25.61 -5.29 -17.77
C SER A 310 26.78 -6.20 -17.36
N GLY A 311 27.37 -6.92 -18.32
CA GLY A 311 28.43 -7.90 -18.10
C GLY A 311 29.78 -7.33 -17.66
N GLY A 312 29.83 -6.24 -16.89
CA GLY A 312 31.06 -5.47 -16.67
C GLY A 312 31.29 -4.81 -15.30
N GLU A 313 30.34 -4.76 -14.37
CA GLU A 313 30.53 -4.02 -13.09
C GLU A 313 31.23 -4.80 -11.97
N SER A 314 31.83 -5.96 -12.25
CA SER A 314 32.45 -6.83 -11.23
C SER A 314 33.84 -6.39 -10.70
N LYS A 315 34.46 -5.26 -11.13
CA LYS A 315 35.89 -5.05 -10.82
C LYS A 315 36.37 -3.71 -10.25
N LYS A 316 35.52 -2.72 -9.96
CA LYS A 316 36.02 -1.40 -9.51
C LYS A 316 36.10 -1.15 -8.00
N ASN A 317 35.43 -1.94 -7.15
CA ASN A 317 35.46 -1.70 -5.69
C ASN A 317 36.55 -2.43 -4.90
N ASN A 318 37.31 -3.36 -5.50
CA ASN A 318 38.41 -4.05 -4.81
C ASN A 318 39.79 -3.33 -4.90
N ARG A 319 39.84 -2.10 -5.42
CA ARG A 319 41.10 -1.34 -5.56
C ARG A 319 41.30 -0.22 -4.54
N LYS A 320 40.34 0.03 -3.64
CA LYS A 320 40.45 1.10 -2.63
C LYS A 320 40.79 0.64 -1.21
N SER A 321 40.98 -0.66 -0.96
CA SER A 321 41.36 -1.18 0.36
C SER A 321 42.78 -1.78 0.41
N LYS A 322 43.66 -1.44 -0.53
CA LYS A 322 45.06 -1.92 -0.56
C LYS A 322 46.11 -0.84 -0.33
N ASP A 323 45.68 0.41 -0.14
CA ASP A 323 46.58 1.56 0.07
C ASP A 323 46.29 2.34 1.37
N GLU A 324 45.65 1.70 2.37
CA GLU A 324 45.57 2.21 3.76
C GLU A 324 46.02 1.14 4.76
#